data_AF-A0A2G9H392-F1
#
_entry.id   AF-A0A2G9H392-F1
#
_cell.length_a   1.000
_cell.length_b   1.000
_cell.length_c   1.000
_cell.angle_alpha   90.00
_cell.angle_beta   90.00
_cell.angle_gamma   90.00
#
_symmetry.space_group_name_H-M   'P 1'
#
loop_
_entity.id
_entity.type
_entity.pdbx_description
1 polymer ?
#
loop_
_entity_poly.entity_id
_entity_poly.type
_entity_poly.pdbx_seq_one_letter_code
_entity_poly.pdbx_strand_id
1 'polypeptide(L)'
;MAKNVGILAMEIYFPPTCIPQEVLEAHDGASKGKYTIGLGQDCMAFCSEVEDVISMSMTAVTSLLEKYGIDPKHIGRLEVGSETVLDKSKSIKTFLMPIFEKYGNTDIEGVDSTNACYGGTAALLNCVNWVESSSWDGRYGLVVCTDSAVYAEGPARPTGGAAAIAMLIGPNAPIAFESKLRGSHMAHAYDFYKPDLASEYPVVDGKLSQTCYLMALDSCYKTFCNKYEKLEGKQFSVADADYFVFHSPYNKLVQKSFARLLFNDFLRNASGLTATMFSLRLNEGQHPFSLSNIATVMNLSEKLKSRHEFPPEKFVEIMKLMEHRYGGKDFVTSKDCSLLAPGTYYLTEVDSKYRRFYAKKAVENGTIANGHLR
;
A
#
# COMPACT_ATOMS: atom_id res chain seq x y z
N MET A 1 -24.52 -0.64 -17.56
CA MET A 1 -23.95 -0.50 -16.20
C MET A 1 -23.20 -1.77 -15.89
N ALA A 2 -21.94 -1.64 -15.46
CA ALA A 2 -21.11 -2.78 -15.05
C ALA A 2 -21.77 -3.54 -13.88
N LYS A 3 -21.55 -4.85 -13.78
CA LYS A 3 -22.03 -5.69 -12.67
C LYS A 3 -20.84 -6.18 -11.86
N ASN A 4 -21.04 -6.34 -10.55
CA ASN A 4 -20.04 -6.90 -9.61
C ASN A 4 -18.66 -6.26 -9.80
N VAL A 5 -18.60 -4.93 -9.80
CA VAL A 5 -17.34 -4.20 -9.97
C VAL A 5 -16.45 -4.38 -8.75
N GLY A 6 -15.16 -4.63 -8.95
CA GLY A 6 -14.21 -4.74 -7.87
C GLY A 6 -12.85 -5.26 -8.32
N ILE A 7 -12.14 -5.92 -7.41
CA ILE A 7 -10.75 -6.35 -7.62
C ILE A 7 -10.76 -7.69 -8.39
N LEU A 8 -10.22 -7.66 -9.61
CA LEU A 8 -10.05 -8.79 -10.52
C LEU A 8 -8.75 -9.56 -10.26
N ALA A 9 -7.67 -8.82 -10.03
CA ALA A 9 -6.32 -9.33 -9.85
C ALA A 9 -5.56 -8.46 -8.84
N MET A 10 -4.63 -9.05 -8.10
CA MET A 10 -3.79 -8.36 -7.13
C MET A 10 -2.36 -8.87 -7.14
N GLU A 11 -1.41 -7.97 -6.91
CA GLU A 11 0.02 -8.25 -6.78
C GLU A 11 0.62 -7.34 -5.70
N ILE A 12 1.67 -7.83 -5.04
CA ILE A 12 2.36 -7.13 -3.95
C ILE A 12 3.87 -7.20 -4.12
N TYR A 13 4.54 -6.08 -3.86
CA TYR A 13 5.99 -5.99 -3.69
C TYR A 13 6.30 -5.43 -2.30
N PHE A 14 7.34 -5.96 -1.67
CA PHE A 14 8.00 -5.36 -0.50
C PHE A 14 9.51 -5.61 -0.65
N PRO A 15 10.38 -4.71 -0.14
CA PRO A 15 11.81 -4.92 -0.18
C PRO A 15 12.21 -6.24 0.49
N PRO A 16 13.16 -7.01 -0.08
CA PRO A 16 13.62 -8.25 0.53
C PRO A 16 14.48 -7.96 1.78
N THR A 17 15.03 -6.76 1.91
CA THR A 17 15.79 -6.27 3.07
C THR A 17 14.88 -6.04 4.28
N CYS A 18 15.16 -6.74 5.38
CA CYS A 18 14.36 -6.63 6.60
C CYS A 18 15.19 -6.77 7.89
N ILE A 19 14.61 -6.36 9.03
CA ILE A 19 15.20 -6.48 10.36
C ILE A 19 14.22 -7.20 11.32
N PRO A 20 14.63 -8.26 12.02
CA PRO A 20 13.82 -8.90 13.07
C PRO A 20 13.63 -7.97 14.27
N GLN A 21 12.41 -7.91 14.79
CA GLN A 21 12.03 -6.97 15.85
C GLN A 21 12.64 -7.33 17.20
N GLU A 22 12.85 -8.62 17.52
CA GLU A 22 13.57 -9.02 18.75
C GLU A 22 15.04 -8.54 18.75
N VAL A 23 15.68 -8.48 17.58
CA VAL A 23 17.06 -7.99 17.44
C VAL A 23 17.10 -6.47 17.54
N LEU A 24 16.09 -5.77 16.99
CA LEU A 24 15.93 -4.32 17.17
C LEU A 24 15.58 -3.93 18.62
N GLU A 25 14.78 -4.73 19.34
CA GLU A 25 14.53 -4.55 20.79
C GLU A 25 15.85 -4.52 21.57
N ALA A 26 16.74 -5.50 21.30
CA ALA A 26 18.02 -5.61 21.99
C ALA A 26 18.96 -4.43 21.67
N HIS A 27 19.03 -4.01 20.40
CA HIS A 27 19.83 -2.87 19.97
C HIS A 27 19.37 -1.54 20.60
N ASP A 28 18.06 -1.30 20.63
CA ASP A 28 17.48 -0.05 21.15
C ASP A 28 17.48 0.03 22.69
N GLY A 29 17.98 -0.99 23.39
CA GLY A 29 17.87 -1.11 24.84
C GLY A 29 16.43 -1.23 25.34
N ALA A 30 15.52 -1.73 24.50
CA ALA A 30 14.14 -1.96 24.87
C ALA A 30 13.98 -3.19 25.77
N SER A 31 12.96 -3.17 26.63
CA SER A 31 12.54 -4.36 27.37
C SER A 31 12.07 -5.44 26.41
N LYS A 32 12.53 -6.69 26.60
CA LYS A 32 12.08 -7.85 25.82
C LYS A 32 10.56 -7.91 25.72
N GLY A 33 10.04 -8.08 24.51
CA GLY A 33 8.60 -8.09 24.22
C GLY A 33 8.01 -6.72 23.86
N LYS A 34 8.75 -5.60 23.94
CA LYS A 34 8.20 -4.27 23.68
C LYS A 34 7.66 -4.10 22.26
N TYR A 35 8.34 -4.65 21.26
CA TYR A 35 7.96 -4.58 19.85
C TYR A 35 7.21 -5.85 19.45
N THR A 36 7.78 -7.02 19.76
CA THR A 36 7.23 -8.34 19.44
C THR A 36 5.88 -8.64 20.10
N ILE A 37 5.65 -8.22 21.36
CA ILE A 37 4.36 -8.43 22.08
C ILE A 37 3.57 -7.11 22.21
N GLY A 38 4.25 -6.01 22.53
CA GLY A 38 3.65 -4.70 22.76
C GLY A 38 3.07 -4.07 21.49
N LEU A 39 3.84 -4.04 20.40
CA LEU A 39 3.36 -3.67 19.06
C LEU A 39 2.75 -4.86 18.31
N GLY A 40 3.20 -6.09 18.61
CA GLY A 40 2.82 -7.29 17.87
C GLY A 40 3.51 -7.36 16.51
N GLN A 41 4.80 -7.05 16.45
CA GLN A 41 5.56 -7.00 15.20
C GLN A 41 6.76 -7.94 15.28
N ASP A 42 6.90 -8.84 14.30
CA ASP A 42 7.99 -9.83 14.28
C ASP A 42 9.19 -9.36 13.46
N CYS A 43 8.95 -8.62 12.37
CA CYS A 43 9.98 -8.22 11.42
C CYS A 43 9.52 -6.98 10.61
N MET A 44 10.45 -6.09 10.28
CA MET A 44 10.21 -4.86 9.53
C MET A 44 11.00 -4.86 8.23
N ALA A 45 10.33 -4.74 7.08
CA ALA A 45 10.97 -4.56 5.78
C ALA A 45 11.24 -3.07 5.51
N PHE A 46 12.36 -2.74 4.89
CA PHE A 46 12.78 -1.36 4.62
C PHE A 46 13.46 -1.24 3.26
N CYS A 47 13.27 -0.11 2.57
CA CYS A 47 13.98 0.17 1.32
C CYS A 47 15.48 0.40 1.58
N SER A 48 16.30 -0.17 0.70
CA SER A 48 17.71 0.19 0.55
C SER A 48 17.87 1.42 -0.38
N GLU A 49 19.09 1.94 -0.56
CA GLU A 49 19.37 3.09 -1.45
C GLU A 49 18.89 2.87 -2.91
N VAL A 50 18.78 1.62 -3.34
CA VAL A 50 18.38 1.25 -4.70
C VAL A 50 16.85 1.08 -4.84
N GLU A 51 16.05 1.30 -3.79
CA GLU A 51 14.59 1.13 -3.82
C GLU A 51 13.85 2.39 -3.35
N ASP A 52 12.74 2.70 -4.02
CA ASP A 52 11.81 3.76 -3.61
C ASP A 52 10.37 3.41 -4.01
N VAL A 53 9.41 4.25 -3.64
CA VAL A 53 7.98 4.02 -3.97
C VAL A 53 7.69 3.93 -5.48
N ILE A 54 8.51 4.55 -6.33
CA ILE A 54 8.39 4.40 -7.79
C ILE A 54 8.90 3.02 -8.22
N SER A 55 10.07 2.58 -7.74
CA SER A 55 10.66 1.30 -8.11
C SER A 55 9.83 0.11 -7.59
N MET A 56 9.29 0.22 -6.36
CA MET A 56 8.31 -0.74 -5.82
C MET A 56 7.03 -0.79 -6.68
N SER A 57 6.48 0.37 -7.06
CA SER A 57 5.28 0.45 -7.89
C SER A 57 5.49 -0.10 -9.30
N MET A 58 6.60 0.24 -9.97
CA MET A 58 6.96 -0.32 -11.27
C MET A 58 7.08 -1.84 -11.22
N THR A 59 7.63 -2.37 -10.12
CA THR A 59 7.77 -3.82 -9.90
C THR A 59 6.40 -4.49 -9.70
N ALA A 60 5.55 -3.96 -8.82
CA ALA A 60 4.22 -4.50 -8.55
C ALA A 60 3.30 -4.46 -9.78
N VAL A 61 3.27 -3.33 -10.49
CA VAL A 61 2.49 -3.17 -11.74
C VAL A 61 2.98 -4.11 -12.83
N THR A 62 4.29 -4.16 -13.07
CA THR A 62 4.86 -5.01 -14.12
C THR A 62 4.62 -6.49 -13.83
N SER A 63 4.81 -6.93 -12.58
CA SER A 63 4.54 -8.31 -12.15
C SER A 63 3.06 -8.67 -12.28
N LEU A 64 2.13 -7.75 -11.99
CA LEU A 64 0.70 -7.96 -12.22
C LEU A 64 0.40 -8.17 -13.70
N LEU A 65 0.84 -7.25 -14.56
CA LEU A 65 0.56 -7.31 -16.00
C LEU A 65 1.15 -8.59 -16.63
N GLU A 66 2.40 -8.93 -16.27
CA GLU A 66 3.10 -10.13 -16.76
C GLU A 66 2.43 -11.43 -16.28
N LYS A 67 2.11 -11.58 -14.98
CA LYS A 67 1.60 -12.85 -14.44
C LYS A 67 0.12 -13.14 -14.70
N TYR A 68 -0.72 -12.10 -14.84
CA TYR A 68 -2.13 -12.28 -15.20
C TYR A 68 -2.38 -12.19 -16.72
N GLY A 69 -1.33 -11.94 -17.53
CA GLY A 69 -1.42 -11.88 -18.99
C GLY A 69 -2.22 -10.69 -19.53
N ILE A 70 -2.14 -9.53 -18.86
CA ILE A 70 -2.93 -8.35 -19.19
C ILE A 70 -2.19 -7.50 -20.24
N ASP A 71 -2.78 -7.30 -21.42
CA ASP A 71 -2.26 -6.33 -22.39
C ASP A 71 -2.32 -4.92 -21.76
N PRO A 72 -1.20 -4.18 -21.64
CA PRO A 72 -1.18 -2.83 -21.09
C PRO A 72 -2.08 -1.83 -21.84
N LYS A 73 -2.50 -2.12 -23.08
CA LYS A 73 -3.52 -1.36 -23.82
C LYS A 73 -4.94 -1.46 -23.23
N HIS A 74 -5.22 -2.50 -22.44
CA HIS A 74 -6.49 -2.67 -21.73
C HIS A 74 -6.57 -1.93 -20.40
N ILE A 75 -5.60 -1.07 -20.05
CA ILE A 75 -5.72 -0.14 -18.91
C ILE A 75 -6.25 1.20 -19.43
N GLY A 76 -7.37 1.68 -18.88
CA GLY A 76 -7.98 2.98 -19.22
C GLY A 76 -7.92 4.01 -18.09
N ARG A 77 -7.66 3.56 -16.85
CA ARG A 77 -7.43 4.43 -15.70
C ARG A 77 -6.33 3.87 -14.80
N LEU A 78 -5.43 4.74 -14.35
CA LEU A 78 -4.35 4.41 -13.42
C LEU A 78 -4.31 5.47 -12.33
N GLU A 79 -4.52 5.08 -11.07
CA GLU A 79 -4.39 5.96 -9.91
C GLU A 79 -3.42 5.39 -8.88
N VAL A 80 -2.69 6.27 -8.21
CA VAL A 80 -1.76 5.91 -7.13
C VAL A 80 -2.26 6.49 -5.80
N GLY A 81 -2.25 5.68 -4.76
CA GLY A 81 -2.40 6.12 -3.37
C GLY A 81 -1.05 6.10 -2.67
N SER A 82 -0.61 7.25 -2.15
CA SER A 82 0.65 7.37 -1.41
C SER A 82 0.65 8.61 -0.50
N GLU A 83 1.46 8.56 0.55
CA GLU A 83 1.89 9.67 1.39
C GLU A 83 3.43 9.87 1.43
N THR A 84 4.21 9.09 0.66
CA THR A 84 5.63 9.33 0.38
C THR A 84 5.77 10.29 -0.81
N VAL A 85 6.02 11.57 -0.53
CA VAL A 85 6.11 12.63 -1.55
C VAL A 85 7.53 12.76 -2.09
N LEU A 86 7.77 12.36 -3.35
CA LEU A 86 9.07 12.53 -4.03
C LEU A 86 9.17 13.83 -4.84
N ASP A 87 8.03 14.36 -5.31
CA ASP A 87 7.92 15.65 -5.99
C ASP A 87 6.57 16.28 -5.62
N LYS A 88 6.52 17.62 -5.51
CA LYS A 88 5.33 18.36 -5.05
C LYS A 88 4.31 18.65 -6.17
N SER A 89 4.61 18.27 -7.41
CA SER A 89 3.77 18.49 -8.58
C SER A 89 3.76 17.32 -9.57
N LYS A 90 4.87 16.58 -9.73
CA LYS A 90 4.95 15.39 -10.58
C LYS A 90 4.51 14.16 -9.81
N SER A 91 3.31 13.67 -10.13
CA SER A 91 2.71 12.48 -9.53
C SER A 91 3.48 11.19 -9.84
N ILE A 92 3.49 10.25 -8.89
CA ILE A 92 3.98 8.86 -9.04
C ILE A 92 3.30 8.20 -10.24
N LYS A 93 2.00 8.46 -10.46
CA LYS A 93 1.28 8.02 -11.67
C LYS A 93 2.03 8.32 -12.97
N THR A 94 2.64 9.51 -13.10
CA THR A 94 3.40 9.88 -14.30
C THR A 94 4.79 9.24 -14.40
N PHE A 95 5.32 8.65 -13.32
CA PHE A 95 6.50 7.78 -13.40
C PHE A 95 6.14 6.36 -13.86
N LEU A 96 4.88 5.95 -13.76
CA LEU A 96 4.41 4.63 -14.22
C LEU A 96 4.01 4.60 -15.70
N MET A 97 3.72 5.77 -16.31
CA MET A 97 3.32 5.87 -17.72
C MET A 97 4.30 5.23 -18.74
N PRO A 98 5.65 5.26 -18.57
CA PRO A 98 6.58 4.56 -19.45
C PRO A 98 6.34 3.04 -19.61
N ILE A 99 5.64 2.40 -18.66
CA ILE A 99 5.21 1.00 -18.77
C ILE A 99 4.19 0.82 -19.92
N PHE A 100 3.37 1.85 -20.17
CA PHE A 100 2.25 1.86 -21.13
C PHE A 100 2.59 2.59 -22.44
N GLU A 101 3.40 3.66 -22.37
CA GLU A 101 3.89 4.44 -23.52
C GLU A 101 4.59 3.55 -24.55
N LYS A 102 5.41 2.57 -24.11
CA LYS A 102 6.10 1.62 -24.99
C LYS A 102 5.15 0.70 -25.79
N TYR A 103 3.88 0.61 -25.40
CA TYR A 103 2.82 -0.08 -26.15
C TYR A 103 1.88 0.88 -26.91
N GLY A 104 2.15 2.19 -26.87
CA GLY A 104 1.31 3.22 -27.46
C GLY A 104 0.04 3.56 -26.67
N ASN A 105 -0.07 3.14 -25.39
CA ASN A 105 -1.21 3.48 -24.55
C ASN A 105 -0.89 4.69 -23.65
N THR A 106 -1.25 5.89 -24.10
CA THR A 106 -1.09 7.15 -23.35
C THR A 106 -2.41 7.73 -22.84
N ASP A 107 -3.54 7.28 -23.40
CA ASP A 107 -4.87 7.72 -23.00
C ASP A 107 -5.34 6.91 -21.78
N ILE A 108 -4.84 7.31 -20.60
CA ILE A 108 -5.10 6.65 -19.32
C ILE A 108 -5.46 7.73 -18.29
N GLU A 109 -6.70 7.72 -17.80
CA GLU A 109 -7.17 8.61 -16.73
C GLU A 109 -6.40 8.42 -15.41
N GLY A 110 -6.62 9.31 -14.45
CA GLY A 110 -6.12 9.17 -13.07
C GLY A 110 -4.78 9.85 -12.79
N VAL A 111 -4.54 10.08 -11.50
CA VAL A 111 -3.39 10.79 -10.88
C VAL A 111 -3.13 10.19 -9.49
N ASP A 112 -2.38 10.88 -8.63
CA ASP A 112 -2.17 10.47 -7.24
C ASP A 112 -3.32 10.97 -6.34
N SER A 113 -3.68 10.18 -5.32
CA SER A 113 -4.61 10.51 -4.24
C SER A 113 -3.91 10.39 -2.89
N THR A 114 -3.94 11.46 -2.07
CA THR A 114 -3.17 11.54 -0.82
C THR A 114 -4.02 12.02 0.35
N ASN A 115 -4.02 11.25 1.44
CA ASN A 115 -4.42 11.68 2.78
C ASN A 115 -3.88 10.64 3.79
N ALA A 116 -2.57 10.71 4.10
CA ALA A 116 -1.85 9.65 4.82
C ALA A 116 -2.14 8.25 4.21
N CYS A 117 -2.15 7.21 5.04
CA CYS A 117 -2.54 5.82 4.72
C CYS A 117 -3.88 5.64 3.97
N TYR A 118 -4.75 6.66 3.85
CA TYR A 118 -6.04 6.55 3.17
C TYR A 118 -5.95 6.67 1.63
N GLY A 119 -4.82 7.18 1.09
CA GLY A 119 -4.67 7.45 -0.34
C GLY A 119 -5.03 6.26 -1.25
N GLY A 120 -4.61 5.05 -0.86
CA GLY A 120 -4.92 3.81 -1.60
C GLY A 120 -6.41 3.49 -1.66
N THR A 121 -7.14 3.69 -0.55
CA THR A 121 -8.60 3.51 -0.50
C THR A 121 -9.32 4.55 -1.34
N ALA A 122 -8.83 5.80 -1.38
CA ALA A 122 -9.37 6.84 -2.24
C ALA A 122 -9.23 6.48 -3.73
N ALA A 123 -8.02 6.11 -4.18
CA ALA A 123 -7.74 5.65 -5.53
C ALA A 123 -8.58 4.41 -5.92
N LEU A 124 -8.74 3.45 -5.00
CA LEU A 124 -9.58 2.26 -5.20
C LEU A 124 -11.05 2.61 -5.42
N LEU A 125 -11.62 3.48 -4.57
CA LEU A 125 -13.00 3.93 -4.72
C LEU A 125 -13.19 4.76 -6.01
N ASN A 126 -12.22 5.59 -6.38
CA ASN A 126 -12.27 6.36 -7.63
C ASN A 126 -12.29 5.44 -8.87
N CYS A 127 -11.43 4.41 -8.92
CA CYS A 127 -11.42 3.44 -10.01
C CYS A 127 -12.72 2.62 -10.07
N VAL A 128 -13.30 2.20 -8.94
CA VAL A 128 -14.61 1.52 -8.91
C VAL A 128 -15.72 2.44 -9.44
N ASN A 129 -15.79 3.68 -8.94
CA ASN A 129 -16.75 4.68 -9.41
C ASN A 129 -16.59 4.95 -10.92
N TRP A 130 -15.36 4.99 -11.43
CA TRP A 130 -15.07 5.19 -12.86
C TRP A 130 -15.61 4.03 -13.71
N VAL A 131 -15.38 2.77 -13.34
CA VAL A 131 -15.95 1.59 -14.03
C VAL A 131 -17.50 1.57 -13.99
N GLU A 132 -18.11 2.09 -12.92
CA GLU A 132 -19.57 2.22 -12.81
C GLU A 132 -20.14 3.44 -13.58
N SER A 133 -19.28 4.37 -14.03
CA SER A 133 -19.68 5.66 -14.62
C SER A 133 -20.07 5.61 -16.11
N SER A 134 -20.59 6.73 -16.61
CA SER A 134 -20.85 6.93 -18.04
C SER A 134 -19.60 7.28 -18.87
N SER A 135 -18.46 7.58 -18.25
CA SER A 135 -17.19 7.79 -18.96
C SER A 135 -16.34 6.51 -19.05
N TRP A 136 -16.84 5.39 -18.52
CA TRP A 136 -16.17 4.11 -18.68
C TRP A 136 -16.13 3.68 -20.15
N ASP A 137 -14.93 3.38 -20.63
CA ASP A 137 -14.62 3.02 -22.02
C ASP A 137 -14.53 1.50 -22.26
N GLY A 138 -14.80 0.70 -21.23
CA GLY A 138 -14.69 -0.76 -21.26
C GLY A 138 -13.33 -1.32 -20.84
N ARG A 139 -12.31 -0.48 -20.62
CA ARG A 139 -10.97 -0.90 -20.15
C ARG A 139 -10.93 -1.10 -18.63
N TYR A 140 -9.87 -1.73 -18.14
CA TYR A 140 -9.64 -1.91 -16.70
C TYR A 140 -9.16 -0.62 -16.03
N GLY A 141 -9.54 -0.46 -14.76
CA GLY A 141 -8.84 0.43 -13.84
C GLY A 141 -7.63 -0.30 -13.23
N LEU A 142 -6.58 0.43 -12.89
CA LEU A 142 -5.42 -0.07 -12.17
C LEU A 142 -5.16 0.87 -10.99
N VAL A 143 -5.09 0.30 -9.79
CA VAL A 143 -4.85 1.04 -8.55
C VAL A 143 -3.51 0.59 -7.99
N VAL A 144 -2.67 1.54 -7.61
CA VAL A 144 -1.38 1.26 -6.96
C VAL A 144 -1.37 1.93 -5.60
N CYS A 145 -1.21 1.17 -4.53
CA CYS A 145 -0.95 1.70 -3.19
C CYS A 145 0.56 1.56 -2.95
N THR A 146 1.30 2.62 -2.64
CA THR A 146 2.74 2.52 -2.36
C THR A 146 3.20 3.51 -1.31
N ASP A 147 3.98 3.04 -0.33
CA ASP A 147 4.59 3.89 0.69
C ASP A 147 5.89 3.25 1.20
N SER A 148 6.81 4.12 1.63
CA SER A 148 7.94 3.78 2.49
C SER A 148 7.82 4.61 3.77
N ALA A 149 7.44 3.95 4.86
CA ALA A 149 7.27 4.56 6.16
C ALA A 149 8.61 4.51 6.93
N VAL A 150 9.36 5.60 6.85
CA VAL A 150 10.64 5.80 7.55
C VAL A 150 10.43 6.78 8.71
N TYR A 151 11.06 6.51 9.85
CA TYR A 151 10.94 7.30 11.07
C TYR A 151 12.30 7.60 11.69
N ALA A 152 12.40 8.78 12.31
CA ALA A 152 13.57 9.25 13.02
C ALA A 152 13.96 8.33 14.19
N GLU A 153 15.08 8.64 14.84
CA GLU A 153 15.44 7.98 16.10
C GLU A 153 14.35 8.17 17.17
N GLY A 154 14.02 7.08 17.86
CA GLY A 154 13.02 7.08 18.92
C GLY A 154 11.88 6.07 18.70
N PRO A 155 10.76 6.22 19.43
CA PRO A 155 9.78 5.14 19.64
C PRO A 155 8.93 4.78 18.41
N ALA A 156 9.00 5.54 17.32
CA ALA A 156 8.28 5.27 16.08
C ALA A 156 9.11 4.48 15.05
N ARG A 157 10.45 4.41 15.18
CA ARG A 157 11.32 3.61 14.30
C ARG A 157 10.88 2.14 14.13
N PRO A 158 10.42 1.43 15.19
CA PRO A 158 9.96 0.04 15.06
C PRO A 158 8.59 -0.14 14.37
N THR A 159 7.89 0.95 14.01
CA THR A 159 6.61 0.91 13.27
C THR A 159 6.75 1.33 11.80
N GLY A 160 7.98 1.30 11.26
CA GLY A 160 8.24 1.49 9.84
C GLY A 160 7.82 0.30 8.97
N GLY A 161 7.98 0.45 7.66
CA GLY A 161 7.63 -0.57 6.68
C GLY A 161 7.61 -0.02 5.26
N ALA A 162 7.87 -0.85 4.26
CA ALA A 162 7.83 -0.45 2.85
C ALA A 162 7.14 -1.50 1.96
N ALA A 163 6.23 -1.05 1.09
CA ALA A 163 5.55 -1.92 0.13
C ALA A 163 4.94 -1.14 -1.05
N ALA A 164 4.59 -1.89 -2.10
CA ALA A 164 3.63 -1.49 -3.11
C ALA A 164 2.63 -2.63 -3.40
N ILE A 165 1.36 -2.30 -3.58
CA ILE A 165 0.30 -3.24 -3.99
C ILE A 165 -0.33 -2.70 -5.27
N ALA A 166 -0.47 -3.55 -6.29
CA ALA A 166 -1.21 -3.26 -7.50
C ALA A 166 -2.52 -4.07 -7.52
N MET A 167 -3.64 -3.42 -7.86
CA MET A 167 -4.98 -4.02 -7.95
C MET A 167 -5.62 -3.68 -9.30
N LEU A 168 -6.01 -4.70 -10.06
CA LEU A 168 -6.76 -4.54 -11.30
C LEU A 168 -8.25 -4.47 -10.99
N ILE A 169 -8.95 -3.46 -11.52
CA ILE A 169 -10.35 -3.15 -11.22
C ILE A 169 -11.21 -3.32 -12.48
N GLY A 170 -12.34 -4.01 -12.35
CA GLY A 170 -13.28 -4.20 -13.44
C GLY A 170 -14.56 -4.94 -13.05
N PRO A 171 -15.47 -5.22 -14.01
CA PRO A 171 -16.71 -5.94 -13.79
C PRO A 171 -16.49 -7.44 -13.54
N ASN A 172 -17.50 -8.09 -12.95
CA ASN A 172 -17.53 -9.54 -12.67
C ASN A 172 -16.37 -10.02 -11.77
N ALA A 173 -16.01 -9.21 -10.78
CA ALA A 173 -14.87 -9.46 -9.92
C ALA A 173 -15.09 -10.63 -8.93
N PRO A 174 -14.04 -11.46 -8.66
CA PRO A 174 -14.03 -12.40 -7.55
C PRO A 174 -14.07 -11.70 -6.19
N ILE A 175 -13.72 -10.42 -6.12
CA ILE A 175 -13.79 -9.56 -4.94
C ILE A 175 -14.61 -8.33 -5.32
N ALA A 176 -15.94 -8.43 -5.26
CA ALA A 176 -16.86 -7.39 -5.71
C ALA A 176 -17.22 -6.41 -4.57
N PHE A 177 -17.39 -5.13 -4.90
CA PHE A 177 -17.87 -4.14 -3.93
C PHE A 177 -19.37 -4.29 -3.67
N GLU A 178 -19.75 -4.21 -2.39
CA GLU A 178 -21.15 -4.03 -2.01
C GLU A 178 -21.43 -2.53 -1.94
N SER A 179 -21.59 -1.88 -3.10
CA SER A 179 -21.41 -0.42 -3.29
C SER A 179 -22.20 0.51 -2.34
N LYS A 180 -23.28 0.02 -1.71
CA LYS A 180 -24.07 0.75 -0.71
C LYS A 180 -23.64 0.50 0.74
N LEU A 181 -23.03 -0.66 1.04
CA LEU A 181 -22.53 -1.04 2.36
C LEU A 181 -21.16 -0.43 2.63
N ARG A 182 -21.17 0.88 2.94
CA ARG A 182 -19.98 1.62 3.37
C ARG A 182 -20.30 2.74 4.35
N GLY A 183 -19.51 2.89 5.40
CA GLY A 183 -19.57 4.00 6.35
C GLY A 183 -18.30 4.83 6.29
N SER A 184 -18.40 6.09 5.87
CA SER A 184 -17.28 7.03 5.79
C SER A 184 -17.44 8.17 6.79
N HIS A 185 -16.34 8.79 7.18
CA HIS A 185 -16.30 10.02 7.96
C HIS A 185 -14.97 10.75 7.65
N MET A 186 -14.97 12.09 7.66
CA MET A 186 -13.78 12.94 7.48
C MET A 186 -13.80 14.09 8.50
N ALA A 187 -12.65 14.42 9.11
CA ALA A 187 -12.53 15.48 10.12
C ALA A 187 -11.09 16.05 10.18
N HIS A 188 -10.94 17.26 10.74
CA HIS A 188 -9.65 17.90 10.95
C HIS A 188 -9.02 17.47 12.29
N ALA A 189 -7.77 17.01 12.25
CA ALA A 189 -6.94 16.67 13.40
C ALA A 189 -5.46 16.93 13.08
N TYR A 190 -4.62 17.00 14.12
CA TYR A 190 -3.15 17.07 14.04
C TYR A 190 -2.53 15.91 14.85
N ASP A 191 -3.00 14.70 14.59
CA ASP A 191 -2.56 13.48 15.25
C ASP A 191 -1.33 12.85 14.58
N PHE A 192 -1.29 12.85 13.24
CA PHE A 192 -0.13 12.45 12.43
C PHE A 192 -0.07 13.32 11.18
N TYR A 193 1.05 14.00 10.93
CA TYR A 193 1.23 14.86 9.76
C TYR A 193 2.70 15.12 9.43
N LYS A 194 3.02 15.49 8.18
CA LYS A 194 4.37 15.82 7.71
C LYS A 194 4.47 17.32 7.35
N PRO A 195 4.69 18.21 8.34
CA PRO A 195 4.70 19.66 8.10
C PRO A 195 6.04 20.17 7.55
N ASP A 196 7.15 19.46 7.83
CA ASP A 196 8.47 19.79 7.30
C ASP A 196 8.65 19.16 5.92
N LEU A 197 8.62 20.00 4.88
CA LEU A 197 8.76 19.58 3.49
C LEU A 197 10.19 19.13 3.11
N ALA A 198 11.17 19.34 3.99
CA ALA A 198 12.55 18.89 3.79
C ALA A 198 12.84 17.55 4.50
N SER A 199 11.93 17.06 5.34
CA SER A 199 12.07 15.80 6.09
C SER A 199 11.11 14.73 5.58
N GLU A 200 11.53 13.46 5.67
CA GLU A 200 10.65 12.31 5.44
C GLU A 200 9.84 11.98 6.71
N TYR A 201 10.28 12.49 7.86
CA TYR A 201 9.76 12.14 9.18
C TYR A 201 8.50 12.93 9.56
N PRO A 202 7.45 12.26 10.08
CA PRO A 202 6.23 12.92 10.53
C PRO A 202 6.35 13.51 11.94
N VAL A 203 5.52 14.52 12.22
CA VAL A 203 5.14 14.93 13.57
C VAL A 203 3.96 14.07 14.01
N VAL A 204 4.07 13.43 15.17
CA VAL A 204 3.11 12.42 15.65
C VAL A 204 2.79 12.62 17.13
N ASP A 205 1.51 12.80 17.46
CA ASP A 205 1.00 12.58 18.82
C ASP A 205 0.39 11.18 18.89
N GLY A 206 1.20 10.18 19.26
CA GLY A 206 0.77 8.78 19.29
C GLY A 206 -0.35 8.45 20.30
N LYS A 207 -0.68 9.36 21.22
CA LYS A 207 -1.87 9.23 22.07
C LYS A 207 -3.09 9.73 21.31
N LEU A 208 -3.01 10.93 20.72
CA LEU A 208 -4.07 11.49 19.90
C LEU A 208 -4.38 10.59 18.69
N SER A 209 -3.37 10.04 18.00
CA SER A 209 -3.56 9.11 16.87
C SER A 209 -4.40 7.89 17.25
N GLN A 210 -4.16 7.28 18.42
CA GLN A 210 -4.97 6.16 18.89
C GLN A 210 -6.41 6.58 19.23
N THR A 211 -6.61 7.79 19.79
CA THR A 211 -7.95 8.33 20.05
C THR A 211 -8.69 8.62 18.74
N CYS A 212 -8.06 9.34 17.81
CA CYS A 212 -8.59 9.68 16.49
C CYS A 212 -8.92 8.41 15.68
N TYR A 213 -8.06 7.40 15.68
CA TYR A 213 -8.29 6.11 15.01
C TYR A 213 -9.47 5.33 15.60
N LEU A 214 -9.64 5.29 16.94
CA LEU A 214 -10.78 4.57 17.53
C LEU A 214 -12.10 5.32 17.33
N MET A 215 -12.08 6.65 17.43
CA MET A 215 -13.21 7.49 17.01
C MET A 215 -13.56 7.23 15.53
N ALA A 216 -12.55 7.21 14.66
CA ALA A 216 -12.69 6.90 13.25
C ALA A 216 -13.42 5.57 12.99
N LEU A 217 -12.98 4.53 13.67
CA LEU A 217 -13.59 3.21 13.61
C LEU A 217 -15.06 3.23 14.07
N ASP A 218 -15.35 3.88 15.20
CA ASP A 218 -16.70 3.94 15.78
C ASP A 218 -17.72 4.60 14.85
N SER A 219 -17.39 5.76 14.25
CA SER A 219 -18.33 6.45 13.35
C SER A 219 -18.53 5.70 12.03
N CYS A 220 -17.48 5.06 11.52
CA CYS A 220 -17.54 4.33 10.27
C CYS A 220 -18.36 3.04 10.45
N TYR A 221 -18.13 2.33 11.55
CA TYR A 221 -18.95 1.18 11.94
C TYR A 221 -20.41 1.57 12.11
N LYS A 222 -20.73 2.60 12.90
CA LYS A 222 -22.11 3.10 13.03
C LYS A 222 -22.75 3.44 11.69
N THR A 223 -22.04 4.15 10.82
CA THR A 223 -22.58 4.55 9.51
C THR A 223 -22.78 3.35 8.59
N PHE A 224 -21.90 2.35 8.66
CA PHE A 224 -22.03 1.08 7.94
C PHE A 224 -23.27 0.33 8.41
N CYS A 225 -23.41 0.12 9.73
CA CYS A 225 -24.54 -0.57 10.34
C CYS A 225 -25.89 0.09 10.01
N ASN A 226 -25.97 1.42 10.12
CA ASN A 226 -27.15 2.20 9.72
C ASN A 226 -27.56 2.02 8.25
N LYS A 227 -26.64 1.62 7.35
CA LYS A 227 -26.94 1.33 5.94
C LYS A 227 -27.31 -0.13 5.75
N TYR A 228 -26.63 -1.05 6.43
CA TYR A 228 -26.98 -2.47 6.44
C TYR A 228 -28.41 -2.69 6.94
N GLU A 229 -28.76 -2.07 8.08
CA GLU A 229 -30.11 -2.11 8.67
C GLU A 229 -31.21 -1.64 7.70
N LYS A 230 -30.90 -0.65 6.84
CA LYS A 230 -31.84 -0.13 5.83
C LYS A 230 -31.95 -0.99 4.56
N LEU A 231 -30.97 -1.86 4.31
CA LEU A 231 -30.92 -2.70 3.11
C LEU A 231 -31.41 -4.12 3.40
N GLU A 232 -30.96 -4.70 4.51
CA GLU A 232 -31.23 -6.09 4.91
C GLU A 232 -32.37 -6.21 5.94
N GLY A 233 -32.86 -5.10 6.49
CA GLY A 233 -33.98 -5.09 7.45
C GLY A 233 -33.66 -5.68 8.84
N LYS A 234 -32.39 -5.98 9.12
CA LYS A 234 -31.89 -6.50 10.42
C LYS A 234 -30.68 -5.72 10.92
N GLN A 235 -30.47 -5.73 12.23
CA GLN A 235 -29.27 -5.14 12.85
C GLN A 235 -28.01 -5.88 12.39
N PHE A 236 -27.01 -5.14 11.90
CA PHE A 236 -25.67 -5.70 11.66
C PHE A 236 -24.96 -6.00 12.98
N SER A 237 -24.07 -6.98 13.01
CA SER A 237 -23.13 -7.27 14.09
C SER A 237 -21.83 -7.84 13.51
N VAL A 238 -20.79 -7.99 14.33
CA VAL A 238 -19.57 -8.72 13.90
C VAL A 238 -19.81 -10.19 13.52
N ALA A 239 -20.98 -10.77 13.83
CA ALA A 239 -21.35 -12.12 13.39
C ALA A 239 -21.95 -12.16 11.98
N ASP A 240 -22.24 -11.01 11.37
CA ASP A 240 -22.83 -10.89 10.02
C ASP A 240 -21.78 -10.76 8.90
N ALA A 241 -20.49 -10.89 9.21
CA ALA A 241 -19.40 -10.91 8.23
C ALA A 241 -18.30 -11.90 8.65
N ASP A 242 -17.81 -12.70 7.71
CA ASP A 242 -16.83 -13.77 7.98
C ASP A 242 -15.44 -13.26 8.37
N TYR A 243 -15.05 -12.08 7.85
CA TYR A 243 -13.71 -11.51 8.02
C TYR A 243 -13.75 -9.99 8.18
N PHE A 244 -12.87 -9.47 9.04
CA PHE A 244 -12.63 -8.03 9.20
C PHE A 244 -11.15 -7.73 8.93
N VAL A 245 -10.88 -6.87 7.95
CA VAL A 245 -9.53 -6.42 7.58
C VAL A 245 -9.40 -4.94 7.92
N PHE A 246 -8.26 -4.55 8.50
CA PHE A 246 -8.02 -3.21 9.02
C PHE A 246 -6.74 -2.62 8.44
N HIS A 247 -6.63 -1.27 8.44
CA HIS A 247 -5.33 -0.63 8.36
C HIS A 247 -4.47 -1.12 9.53
N SER A 248 -3.25 -1.58 9.22
CA SER A 248 -2.43 -2.39 10.13
C SER A 248 -1.04 -1.78 10.35
N PRO A 249 -0.93 -0.58 10.95
CA PRO A 249 0.37 0.07 11.20
C PRO A 249 1.19 -0.68 12.27
N TYR A 250 0.51 -1.43 13.14
CA TYR A 250 1.08 -2.47 14.00
C TYR A 250 -0.04 -3.39 14.52
N ASN A 251 0.25 -4.68 14.69
CA ASN A 251 -0.79 -5.69 14.95
C ASN A 251 -1.60 -5.45 16.24
N LYS A 252 -1.00 -4.86 17.29
CA LYS A 252 -1.73 -4.53 18.52
C LYS A 252 -2.89 -3.55 18.28
N LEU A 253 -2.78 -2.65 17.29
CA LEU A 253 -3.89 -1.78 16.93
C LEU A 253 -5.01 -2.56 16.24
N VAL A 254 -4.69 -3.56 15.42
CA VAL A 254 -5.67 -4.45 14.78
C VAL A 254 -6.44 -5.25 15.84
N GLN A 255 -5.75 -5.84 16.82
CA GLN A 255 -6.37 -6.53 17.96
C GLN A 255 -7.36 -5.61 18.72
N LYS A 256 -6.92 -4.38 19.03
CA LYS A 256 -7.77 -3.34 19.67
C LYS A 256 -8.94 -2.92 18.77
N SER A 257 -8.75 -2.86 17.46
CA SER A 257 -9.79 -2.47 16.48
C SER A 257 -10.94 -3.47 16.47
N PHE A 258 -10.64 -4.75 16.33
CA PHE A 258 -11.67 -5.79 16.34
C PHE A 258 -12.39 -5.88 17.69
N ALA A 259 -11.64 -5.80 18.80
CA ALA A 259 -12.24 -5.71 20.13
C ALA A 259 -13.14 -4.46 20.31
N ARG A 260 -12.81 -3.35 19.65
CA ARG A 260 -13.65 -2.14 19.63
C ARG A 260 -14.95 -2.34 18.85
N LEU A 261 -14.96 -3.13 17.78
CA LEU A 261 -16.20 -3.49 17.07
C LEU A 261 -17.15 -4.31 17.95
N LEU A 262 -16.63 -5.33 18.64
CA LEU A 262 -17.39 -6.09 19.65
C LEU A 262 -17.96 -5.19 20.76
N PHE A 263 -17.15 -4.26 21.26
CA PHE A 263 -17.60 -3.28 22.24
C PHE A 263 -18.65 -2.31 21.67
N ASN A 264 -18.55 -1.93 20.39
CA ASN A 264 -19.54 -1.11 19.73
C ASN A 264 -20.87 -1.85 19.49
N ASP A 265 -20.85 -3.15 19.22
CA ASP A 265 -22.08 -3.96 19.17
C ASP A 265 -22.77 -4.04 20.52
N PHE A 266 -22.00 -4.23 21.60
CA PHE A 266 -22.52 -4.12 22.96
C PHE A 266 -23.07 -2.72 23.28
N LEU A 267 -22.42 -1.65 22.79
CA LEU A 267 -22.81 -0.28 23.12
C LEU A 267 -23.96 0.30 22.28
N ARG A 268 -24.17 -0.13 21.03
CA ARG A 268 -24.38 0.74 19.83
C ARG A 268 -25.36 1.93 19.93
N ASN A 269 -25.01 2.92 20.75
CA ASN A 269 -25.77 4.14 21.08
C ASN A 269 -24.85 5.41 21.21
N ALA A 270 -23.70 5.50 20.50
CA ALA A 270 -22.81 6.69 20.49
C ALA A 270 -22.13 6.94 19.11
N SER A 271 -21.28 7.97 18.88
CA SER A 271 -20.83 8.42 17.52
C SER A 271 -19.56 9.33 17.40
N GLY A 272 -18.85 9.28 16.24
CA GLY A 272 -17.77 10.20 15.76
C GLY A 272 -16.34 9.61 15.86
N LEU A 273 -15.35 9.72 14.94
CA LEU A 273 -15.09 10.54 13.73
C LEU A 273 -14.49 9.74 12.50
N THR A 274 -13.31 10.03 11.92
CA THR A 274 -12.91 9.85 10.47
C THR A 274 -12.19 8.58 9.92
N ALA A 275 -12.86 7.72 9.12
CA ALA A 275 -12.26 6.69 8.24
C ALA A 275 -13.21 6.32 7.05
N THR A 276 -13.00 5.19 6.35
CA THR A 276 -14.07 4.48 5.62
C THR A 276 -14.02 2.98 5.92
N MET A 277 -15.15 2.42 6.37
CA MET A 277 -15.45 1.00 6.34
C MET A 277 -16.30 0.68 5.11
N PHE A 278 -16.02 -0.41 4.40
CA PHE A 278 -16.81 -0.88 3.26
C PHE A 278 -16.82 -2.41 3.24
N SER A 279 -17.86 -3.00 2.64
CA SER A 279 -17.96 -4.45 2.48
C SER A 279 -17.58 -4.90 1.08
N LEU A 280 -16.98 -6.10 1.02
CA LEU A 280 -16.57 -6.79 -0.19
C LEU A 280 -17.18 -8.19 -0.18
N ARG A 281 -17.84 -8.57 -1.26
CA ARG A 281 -18.36 -9.92 -1.46
C ARG A 281 -17.39 -10.76 -2.27
N LEU A 282 -16.97 -11.87 -1.69
CA LEU A 282 -16.16 -12.88 -2.37
C LEU A 282 -17.06 -13.76 -3.24
N ASN A 283 -16.64 -14.00 -4.49
CA ASN A 283 -17.35 -14.81 -5.47
C ASN A 283 -16.40 -15.86 -6.08
N GLU A 284 -16.96 -16.97 -6.57
CA GLU A 284 -16.22 -17.84 -7.49
C GLU A 284 -15.96 -17.10 -8.80
N GLY A 285 -14.70 -16.72 -9.01
CA GLY A 285 -14.21 -16.16 -10.27
C GLY A 285 -13.55 -17.23 -11.14
N GLN A 286 -13.43 -16.95 -12.43
CA GLN A 286 -12.80 -17.85 -13.42
C GLN A 286 -11.39 -17.36 -13.76
N HIS A 287 -10.48 -18.29 -14.05
CA HIS A 287 -9.09 -17.96 -14.43
C HIS A 287 -9.07 -16.96 -15.61
N PRO A 288 -8.25 -15.88 -15.55
CA PRO A 288 -7.21 -15.60 -14.57
C PRO A 288 -7.69 -14.90 -13.28
N PHE A 289 -8.95 -14.50 -13.19
CA PHE A 289 -9.52 -13.70 -12.10
C PHE A 289 -10.28 -14.57 -11.08
N SER A 290 -9.55 -15.42 -10.34
CA SER A 290 -10.09 -16.22 -9.24
C SER A 290 -9.31 -16.00 -7.94
N LEU A 291 -9.95 -16.21 -6.79
CA LEU A 291 -9.31 -16.09 -5.46
C LEU A 291 -8.10 -17.03 -5.32
N SER A 292 -8.20 -18.24 -5.88
CA SER A 292 -7.11 -19.22 -5.90
C SER A 292 -5.93 -18.75 -6.76
N ASN A 293 -6.19 -18.18 -7.95
CA ASN A 293 -5.13 -17.66 -8.80
C ASN A 293 -4.46 -16.41 -8.18
N ILE A 294 -5.23 -15.54 -7.53
CA ILE A 294 -4.70 -14.39 -6.80
C ILE A 294 -3.71 -14.83 -5.71
N ALA A 295 -4.06 -15.83 -4.91
CA ALA A 295 -3.17 -16.38 -3.88
C ALA A 295 -1.88 -16.98 -4.50
N THR A 296 -2.00 -17.76 -5.57
CA THR A 296 -0.87 -18.36 -6.29
C THR A 296 0.06 -17.31 -6.91
N VAL A 297 -0.49 -16.29 -7.57
CA VAL A 297 0.27 -15.25 -8.27
C VAL A 297 1.04 -14.36 -7.30
N MET A 298 0.40 -13.96 -6.20
CA MET A 298 1.05 -13.16 -5.15
C MET A 298 2.19 -13.90 -4.45
N ASN A 299 2.10 -15.23 -4.33
CA ASN A 299 3.12 -16.12 -3.76
C ASN A 299 3.81 -15.57 -2.48
N LEU A 300 2.99 -15.13 -1.51
CA LEU A 300 3.46 -14.46 -0.30
C LEU A 300 4.47 -15.31 0.50
N SER A 301 4.24 -16.63 0.58
CA SER A 301 5.10 -17.55 1.33
C SER A 301 6.53 -17.58 0.80
N GLU A 302 6.74 -17.63 -0.52
CA GLU A 302 8.09 -17.60 -1.09
C GLU A 302 8.72 -16.22 -0.98
N LYS A 303 7.95 -15.14 -1.19
CA LYS A 303 8.46 -13.76 -0.98
C LYS A 303 8.93 -13.51 0.45
N LEU A 304 8.26 -14.11 1.45
CA LEU A 304 8.66 -14.02 2.86
C LEU A 304 9.90 -14.86 3.19
N LYS A 305 10.08 -16.02 2.53
CA LYS A 305 11.27 -16.89 2.66
C LYS A 305 12.51 -16.30 1.97
N SER A 306 12.33 -15.58 0.86
CA SER A 306 13.43 -14.97 0.09
C SER A 306 13.89 -13.62 0.62
N ARG A 307 13.57 -13.29 1.89
CA ARG A 307 14.03 -12.07 2.54
C ARG A 307 15.46 -12.23 3.08
N HIS A 308 16.11 -11.10 3.26
CA HIS A 308 17.48 -10.98 3.75
C HIS A 308 17.47 -10.16 5.05
N GLU A 309 17.74 -10.82 6.17
CA GLU A 309 17.81 -10.18 7.47
C GLU A 309 19.12 -9.39 7.63
N PHE A 310 19.00 -8.16 8.14
CA PHE A 310 20.12 -7.23 8.35
C PHE A 310 20.37 -7.02 9.84
N PRO A 311 21.64 -6.92 10.27
CA PRO A 311 21.97 -6.55 11.65
C PRO A 311 21.57 -5.09 11.92
N PRO A 312 21.19 -4.73 13.17
CA PRO A 312 20.69 -3.40 13.51
C PRO A 312 21.63 -2.25 13.12
N GLU A 313 22.93 -2.44 13.23
CA GLU A 313 23.94 -1.42 12.92
C GLU A 313 23.89 -1.06 11.43
N LYS A 314 23.76 -2.07 10.56
CA LYS A 314 23.66 -1.89 9.11
C LYS A 314 22.28 -1.34 8.70
N PHE A 315 21.22 -1.71 9.41
CA PHE A 315 19.91 -1.08 9.25
C PHE A 315 19.98 0.42 9.59
N VAL A 316 20.56 0.81 10.73
CA VAL A 316 20.73 2.21 11.15
C VAL A 316 21.64 2.99 10.18
N GLU A 317 22.70 2.36 9.67
CA GLU A 317 23.55 2.94 8.61
C GLU A 317 22.74 3.26 7.35
N ILE A 318 21.91 2.30 6.88
CA ILE A 318 21.05 2.50 5.70
C ILE A 318 20.00 3.58 5.96
N MET A 319 19.36 3.63 7.13
CA MET A 319 18.40 4.70 7.45
C MET A 319 19.05 6.09 7.43
N LYS A 320 20.28 6.23 7.94
CA LYS A 320 21.05 7.49 7.85
C LYS A 320 21.43 7.86 6.40
N LEU A 321 21.75 6.86 5.57
CA LEU A 321 21.97 7.08 4.14
C LEU A 321 20.69 7.54 3.44
N MET A 322 19.54 6.90 3.72
CA MET A 322 18.25 7.28 3.15
C MET A 322 17.85 8.70 3.55
N GLU A 323 18.06 9.10 4.82
CA GLU A 323 17.86 10.48 5.27
C GLU A 323 18.72 11.49 4.49
N HIS A 324 19.97 11.14 4.15
CA HIS A 324 20.82 11.98 3.30
C HIS A 324 20.41 11.98 1.81
N ARG A 325 19.76 10.92 1.32
CA ARG A 325 19.23 10.83 -0.05
C ARG A 325 17.85 11.48 -0.20
N TYR A 326 17.09 11.64 0.88
CA TYR A 326 15.79 12.31 0.85
C TYR A 326 15.95 13.79 0.45
N GLY A 327 15.19 14.21 -0.57
CA GLY A 327 15.38 15.53 -1.20
C GLY A 327 16.75 15.75 -1.86
N GLY A 328 17.61 14.72 -1.96
CA GLY A 328 18.94 14.77 -2.54
C GLY A 328 18.95 14.78 -4.07
N LYS A 329 20.10 15.15 -4.64
CA LYS A 329 20.38 15.16 -6.09
C LYS A 329 21.86 14.97 -6.38
N ASP A 330 22.18 14.80 -7.66
CA ASP A 330 23.54 14.65 -8.18
C ASP A 330 24.29 13.47 -7.54
N PHE A 331 23.61 12.32 -7.44
CA PHE A 331 24.18 11.09 -6.89
C PHE A 331 23.85 9.87 -7.74
N VAL A 332 24.78 8.93 -7.74
CA VAL A 332 24.64 7.59 -8.28
C VAL A 332 24.47 6.65 -7.09
N THR A 333 23.52 5.71 -7.15
CA THR A 333 23.34 4.71 -6.08
C THR A 333 24.47 3.66 -6.14
N SER A 334 24.58 2.82 -5.12
CA SER A 334 25.45 1.63 -5.15
C SER A 334 25.18 0.70 -6.35
N LYS A 335 23.97 0.74 -6.92
CA LYS A 335 23.45 -0.19 -7.94
C LYS A 335 23.54 -1.67 -7.52
N ASP A 336 23.68 -1.93 -6.21
CA ASP A 336 23.71 -3.29 -5.66
C ASP A 336 22.31 -3.89 -5.70
N CYS A 337 22.03 -4.59 -6.79
CA CYS A 337 20.81 -5.38 -6.96
C CYS A 337 20.99 -6.86 -6.58
N SER A 338 22.06 -7.24 -5.88
CA SER A 338 22.35 -8.65 -5.55
C SER A 338 21.19 -9.34 -4.84
N LEU A 339 20.65 -8.68 -3.82
CA LEU A 339 19.53 -9.13 -2.98
C LEU A 339 18.14 -9.00 -3.63
N LEU A 340 18.02 -8.27 -4.73
CA LEU A 340 16.73 -8.05 -5.39
C LEU A 340 16.33 -9.25 -6.24
N ALA A 341 15.03 -9.54 -6.35
CA ALA A 341 14.55 -10.59 -7.24
C ALA A 341 14.75 -10.20 -8.72
N PRO A 342 14.97 -11.17 -9.63
CA PRO A 342 14.90 -10.91 -11.05
C PRO A 342 13.57 -10.25 -11.44
N GLY A 343 13.65 -9.19 -12.24
CA GLY A 343 12.49 -8.38 -12.63
C GLY A 343 12.13 -7.23 -11.68
N THR A 344 12.79 -7.10 -10.52
CA THR A 344 12.65 -5.91 -9.66
C THR A 344 13.24 -4.66 -10.32
N TYR A 345 12.52 -3.54 -10.23
CA TYR A 345 13.02 -2.22 -10.61
C TYR A 345 13.79 -1.57 -9.46
N TYR A 346 14.88 -0.87 -9.81
CA TYR A 346 15.76 -0.23 -8.84
C TYR A 346 16.24 1.15 -9.35
N LEU A 347 16.48 2.07 -8.41
CA LEU A 347 16.99 3.42 -8.66
C LEU A 347 18.49 3.34 -8.98
N THR A 348 18.90 3.91 -10.12
CA THR A 348 20.30 3.92 -10.57
C THR A 348 21.03 5.20 -10.23
N GLU A 349 20.37 6.36 -10.38
CA GLU A 349 20.92 7.69 -10.11
C GLU A 349 19.81 8.74 -10.04
N VAL A 350 20.13 9.86 -9.38
CA VAL A 350 19.34 11.09 -9.38
C VAL A 350 20.27 12.21 -9.80
N ASP A 351 20.01 12.84 -10.95
CA ASP A 351 20.93 13.85 -11.49
C ASP A 351 20.82 15.22 -10.80
N SER A 352 21.70 16.16 -11.18
CA SER A 352 21.69 17.55 -10.71
C SER A 352 20.37 18.34 -10.92
N LYS A 353 19.41 17.79 -11.67
CA LYS A 353 18.06 18.34 -11.89
C LYS A 353 16.95 17.53 -11.21
N TYR A 354 17.30 16.68 -10.23
CA TYR A 354 16.38 15.79 -9.50
C TYR A 354 15.69 14.73 -10.38
N ARG A 355 16.16 14.49 -11.61
CA ARG A 355 15.58 13.46 -12.48
C ARG A 355 16.06 12.09 -11.99
N ARG A 356 15.12 11.22 -11.63
CA ARG A 356 15.36 9.85 -11.19
C ARG A 356 15.41 8.89 -12.37
N PHE A 357 16.42 8.02 -12.41
CA PHE A 357 16.60 7.01 -13.45
C PHE A 357 16.51 5.60 -12.86
N TYR A 358 15.81 4.70 -13.55
CA TYR A 358 15.51 3.35 -13.06
C TYR A 358 15.95 2.28 -14.06
N ALA A 359 16.31 1.11 -13.54
CA ALA A 359 16.58 -0.09 -14.33
C ALA A 359 15.81 -1.30 -13.76
N LYS A 360 15.53 -2.30 -14.60
CA LYS A 360 14.93 -3.59 -14.19
C LYS A 360 16.05 -4.63 -14.06
N LYS A 361 16.17 -5.32 -12.92
CA LYS A 361 17.12 -6.44 -12.76
C LYS A 361 16.78 -7.51 -13.80
N ALA A 362 17.76 -7.93 -14.59
CA ALA A 362 17.55 -8.91 -15.64
C ALA A 362 17.12 -10.27 -15.07
N VAL A 363 16.37 -11.02 -15.87
CA VAL A 363 16.20 -12.47 -15.67
C VAL A 363 17.44 -13.14 -16.22
N GLU A 364 18.16 -13.90 -15.39
CA GLU A 364 19.43 -14.54 -15.77
C GLU A 364 19.25 -15.71 -16.75
N ASN A 365 18.96 -15.38 -18.01
CA ASN A 365 19.10 -16.30 -19.14
C ASN A 365 20.49 -16.11 -19.77
N GLY A 366 21.55 -16.50 -19.05
CA GLY A 366 22.88 -16.78 -19.60
C GLY A 366 23.73 -15.62 -20.16
N THR A 367 23.20 -14.41 -20.35
CA THR A 367 23.96 -13.26 -20.84
C THR A 367 23.46 -11.92 -20.27
N ILE A 368 24.39 -11.09 -19.81
CA ILE A 368 24.10 -9.76 -19.24
C ILE A 368 23.80 -8.77 -20.36
N ALA A 369 22.60 -8.18 -20.35
CA ALA A 369 22.24 -7.05 -21.20
C ALA A 369 21.49 -5.99 -20.36
N ASN A 370 22.13 -4.85 -20.13
CA ASN A 370 21.54 -3.72 -19.40
C ASN A 370 20.56 -2.97 -20.31
N GLY A 371 19.27 -3.29 -20.21
CA GLY A 371 18.20 -2.52 -20.83
C GLY A 371 17.94 -1.22 -20.08
N HIS A 372 18.48 -0.10 -20.58
CA HIS A 372 18.10 1.22 -20.09
C HIS A 372 16.71 1.61 -20.60
N LEU A 373 15.78 1.86 -19.68
CA LEU A 373 14.63 2.72 -19.94
C LEU A 373 15.12 4.17 -19.81
N ARG A 374 14.98 4.96 -20.88
CA ARG A 374 15.32 6.40 -20.93
C ARG A 374 14.06 7.24 -20.99
#